data_AF-A0A9E7FG49-F1
#
_entry.id   AF-A0A9E7FG49-F1
#
_cell.length_a   1.000
_cell.length_b   1.000
_cell.length_c   1.000
_cell.angle_alpha   90.00
_cell.angle_beta   90.00
_cell.angle_gamma   90.00
#
_symmetry.space_group_name_H-M   'P 1'
#
loop_
_entity.id
_entity.type
_entity.pdbx_description
1 polymer ?
#
loop_
_entity_poly.entity_id
_entity_poly.type
_entity_poly.pdbx_seq_one_letter_code
_entity_poly.pdbx_strand_id
1 'polypeptide(L)'
;MWQLGHRRLLAPAVGLGAASTAAVSSCRAVMLPRFGEPEVLEVRPAVGVPSLKPRDVLVRSRAVSINPLDLRMRSGYGRSIFEPLLPLIIGRDISGEVAAVGTSVSSLTVGQEVFGALHPTAVRGTYADYAILSEDELTLKPPSVTQVVSKIGSDHLYSATLDGFHLPLFCLNRIKTCLWLVNIFH
;
A
#
# COMPACT_ATOMS: atom_id res chain seq x y z
N MET A 1 56.87 -2.85 -40.30
CA MET A 1 57.02 -2.72 -38.84
C MET A 1 55.81 -1.94 -38.34
N TRP A 2 55.13 -2.49 -37.34
CA TRP A 2 53.73 -2.26 -36.96
C TRP A 2 53.38 -0.86 -36.46
N GLN A 3 52.19 -0.34 -36.83
CA GLN A 3 51.39 0.52 -35.93
C GLN A 3 49.90 0.15 -36.05
N LEU A 4 49.38 -0.40 -34.95
CA LEU A 4 47.98 -0.75 -34.71
C LEU A 4 47.14 0.51 -34.45
N GLY A 5 46.15 0.77 -35.29
CA GLY A 5 45.09 1.74 -35.02
C GLY A 5 43.92 1.07 -34.29
N HIS A 6 43.82 1.25 -32.97
CA HIS A 6 42.66 0.81 -32.19
C HIS A 6 41.46 1.74 -32.46
N ARG A 7 40.56 1.35 -33.36
CA ARG A 7 39.21 1.92 -33.43
C ARG A 7 38.40 1.41 -32.23
N ARG A 8 38.19 2.27 -31.23
CA ARG A 8 37.13 2.07 -30.23
C ARG A 8 35.78 2.19 -30.95
N LEU A 9 35.10 1.06 -31.12
CA LEU A 9 33.69 1.03 -31.47
C LEU A 9 32.91 1.43 -30.21
N LEU A 10 32.32 2.63 -30.23
CA LEU A 10 31.33 3.04 -29.23
C LEU A 10 30.04 2.27 -29.54
N ALA A 11 29.59 1.45 -28.59
CA ALA A 11 28.26 0.85 -28.64
C ALA A 11 27.19 1.95 -28.52
N PRO A 12 26.03 1.82 -29.18
CA PRO A 12 24.96 2.79 -29.04
C PRO A 12 24.40 2.72 -27.61
N ALA A 13 24.18 3.89 -27.01
CA ALA A 13 23.49 4.01 -25.74
C ALA A 13 22.06 3.46 -25.89
N VAL A 14 21.75 2.41 -25.13
CA VAL A 14 20.39 1.91 -24.97
C VAL A 14 19.63 2.97 -24.18
N GLY A 15 18.78 3.72 -24.87
CA GLY A 15 17.82 4.62 -24.25
C GLY A 15 16.87 3.81 -23.38
N LEU A 16 16.92 4.01 -22.07
CA LEU A 16 15.91 3.54 -21.14
C LEU A 16 14.62 4.31 -21.44
N GLY A 17 13.76 3.72 -22.27
CA GLY A 17 12.39 4.18 -22.44
C GLY A 17 11.67 4.06 -21.10
N ALA A 18 11.17 5.18 -20.59
CA ALA A 18 10.26 5.19 -19.46
C ALA A 18 9.04 4.33 -19.80
N ALA A 19 8.88 3.21 -19.09
CA ALA A 19 7.69 2.39 -19.21
C ALA A 19 6.49 3.24 -18.79
N SER A 20 5.64 3.58 -19.77
CA SER A 20 4.34 4.18 -19.51
C SER A 20 3.43 3.08 -18.95
N THR A 21 3.33 3.00 -17.63
CA THR A 21 2.27 2.22 -16.98
C THR A 21 0.95 2.94 -17.26
N ALA A 22 0.00 2.28 -17.91
CA ALA A 22 -1.35 2.81 -18.06
C ALA A 22 -1.87 3.23 -16.67
N ALA A 23 -2.19 4.51 -16.50
CA ALA A 23 -2.66 5.02 -15.23
C ALA A 23 -3.97 4.33 -14.86
N VAL A 24 -3.99 3.61 -13.74
CA VAL A 24 -5.22 3.04 -13.19
C VAL A 24 -6.12 4.21 -12.79
N SER A 25 -7.22 4.43 -13.51
CA SER A 25 -8.15 5.54 -13.27
C SER A 25 -9.30 5.18 -12.33
N SER A 26 -9.65 3.89 -12.23
CA SER A 26 -10.65 3.37 -11.30
C SER A 26 -10.35 1.94 -10.89
N CYS A 27 -10.89 1.51 -9.76
CA CYS A 27 -10.69 0.16 -9.22
C CYS A 27 -11.85 -0.27 -8.33
N ARG A 28 -11.89 -1.55 -7.95
CA ARG A 28 -12.90 -2.02 -6.99
C ARG A 28 -12.53 -1.56 -5.58
N ALA A 29 -13.53 -1.19 -4.79
CA ALA A 29 -13.36 -0.79 -3.40
C ALA A 29 -14.56 -1.17 -2.54
N VAL A 30 -14.32 -1.38 -1.24
CA VAL A 30 -15.37 -1.49 -0.22
C VAL A 30 -15.64 -0.09 0.33
N MET A 31 -16.88 0.37 0.15
CA MET A 31 -17.33 1.67 0.60
C MET A 31 -18.18 1.53 1.85
N LEU A 32 -18.00 2.50 2.76
CA LEU A 32 -18.89 2.77 3.87
C LEU A 32 -19.80 3.95 3.46
N PRO A 33 -21.06 3.72 3.04
CA PRO A 33 -21.99 4.77 2.65
C PRO A 33 -22.65 5.47 3.84
N ARG A 34 -22.79 4.74 4.96
CA ARG A 34 -23.34 5.21 6.24
C ARG A 34 -22.79 4.35 7.36
N PHE A 35 -22.77 4.88 8.58
CA PHE A 35 -22.46 4.08 9.77
C PHE A 35 -23.55 3.03 10.03
N GLY A 36 -23.15 1.90 10.62
CA GLY A 36 -24.09 0.84 10.99
C GLY A 36 -23.40 -0.52 11.11
N GLU A 37 -24.20 -1.59 11.07
CA GLU A 37 -23.78 -3.00 11.12
C GLU A 37 -23.01 -3.46 9.86
N PRO A 38 -22.34 -4.62 9.83
CA PRO A 38 -21.46 -5.01 8.72
C PRO A 38 -22.11 -4.94 7.33
N GLU A 39 -23.42 -5.15 7.25
CA GLU A 39 -24.24 -5.17 6.04
C GLU A 39 -24.33 -3.80 5.36
N VAL A 40 -23.88 -2.71 6.02
CA VAL A 40 -23.80 -1.40 5.38
C VAL A 40 -22.65 -1.29 4.37
N LEU A 41 -21.66 -2.19 4.41
CA LEU A 41 -20.51 -2.14 3.52
C LEU A 41 -20.90 -2.56 2.10
N GLU A 42 -20.49 -1.76 1.12
CA GLU A 42 -20.82 -1.97 -0.30
C GLU A 42 -19.56 -2.17 -1.13
N VAL A 43 -19.48 -3.25 -1.90
CA VAL A 43 -18.44 -3.38 -2.94
C VAL A 43 -18.85 -2.55 -4.15
N ARG A 44 -18.05 -1.56 -4.51
CA ARG A 44 -18.21 -0.78 -5.75
C ARG A 44 -17.16 -1.18 -6.77
N PRO A 45 -17.56 -1.51 -8.02
CA PRO A 45 -16.63 -2.05 -9.00
C PRO A 45 -15.69 -1.01 -9.63
N ALA A 46 -16.07 0.27 -9.61
CA ALA A 46 -15.35 1.34 -10.29
C ALA A 46 -15.32 2.62 -9.45
N VAL A 47 -14.41 2.68 -8.48
CA VAL A 47 -14.12 3.88 -7.68
C VAL A 47 -12.85 4.53 -8.20
N GLY A 48 -12.91 5.85 -8.42
CA GLY A 48 -11.78 6.63 -8.92
C GLY A 48 -10.51 6.45 -8.08
N VAL A 49 -9.38 6.29 -8.75
CA VAL A 49 -8.05 6.35 -8.14
C VAL A 49 -7.51 7.77 -8.31
N PRO A 50 -7.26 8.51 -7.22
CA PRO A 50 -6.72 9.87 -7.31
C PRO A 50 -5.33 9.91 -7.97
N SER A 51 -4.98 11.07 -8.54
CA SER A 51 -3.62 11.32 -9.02
C SER A 51 -2.62 11.33 -7.87
N LEU A 52 -1.43 10.80 -8.11
CA LEU A 52 -0.35 10.75 -7.13
C LEU A 52 0.25 12.14 -6.90
N LYS A 53 0.44 12.49 -5.64
CA LYS A 53 1.32 13.60 -5.23
C LYS A 53 2.79 13.19 -5.35
N PRO A 54 3.74 14.13 -5.26
CA PRO A 54 5.16 13.82 -5.48
C PRO A 54 5.74 12.70 -4.61
N ARG A 55 5.28 12.55 -3.35
CA ARG A 55 5.75 11.51 -2.42
C ARG A 55 4.82 10.30 -2.30
N ASP A 56 3.75 10.28 -3.09
CA ASP A 56 2.77 9.22 -3.03
C ASP A 56 3.28 7.98 -3.77
N VAL A 57 2.90 6.81 -3.28
CA VAL A 57 3.14 5.50 -3.88
C VAL A 57 1.79 4.82 -4.05
N LEU A 58 1.49 4.41 -5.28
CA LEU A 58 0.32 3.58 -5.57
C LEU A 58 0.68 2.13 -5.31
N VAL A 59 -0.04 1.48 -4.41
CA VAL A 59 0.16 0.07 -4.08
C VAL A 59 -1.04 -0.74 -4.59
N ARG A 60 -0.76 -1.76 -5.41
CA ARG A 60 -1.73 -2.81 -5.75
C ARG A 60 -1.88 -3.74 -4.56
N SER A 61 -3.07 -3.75 -3.99
CA SER A 61 -3.38 -4.55 -2.81
C SER A 61 -3.36 -6.05 -3.14
N ARG A 62 -2.66 -6.82 -2.31
CA ARG A 62 -2.74 -8.29 -2.31
C ARG A 62 -3.43 -8.79 -1.05
N ALA A 63 -3.23 -8.11 0.08
CA ALA A 63 -3.98 -8.32 1.30
C ALA A 63 -4.05 -7.01 2.10
N VAL A 64 -5.10 -6.89 2.92
CA VAL A 64 -5.19 -5.88 3.98
C VAL A 64 -5.52 -6.55 5.29
N SER A 65 -5.46 -5.80 6.38
CA SER A 65 -5.95 -6.28 7.66
C SER A 65 -7.35 -5.73 7.99
N ILE A 66 -8.08 -6.50 8.79
CA ILE A 66 -9.25 -6.01 9.51
C ILE A 66 -8.86 -5.84 10.98
N ASN A 67 -8.94 -4.61 11.48
CA ASN A 67 -8.58 -4.25 12.84
C ASN A 67 -9.81 -3.83 13.66
N PRO A 68 -9.76 -3.89 15.01
CA PRO A 68 -10.84 -3.41 15.86
C PRO A 68 -11.22 -1.94 15.64
N LEU A 69 -10.26 -1.10 15.19
CA LEU A 69 -10.55 0.29 14.83
C LEU A 69 -11.48 0.38 13.62
N ASP A 70 -11.31 -0.47 12.61
CA ASP A 70 -12.13 -0.47 11.40
C ASP A 70 -13.59 -0.80 11.75
N LEU A 71 -13.78 -1.77 12.65
CA LEU A 71 -15.10 -2.15 13.18
C LEU A 71 -15.75 -0.98 13.92
N ARG A 72 -15.00 -0.32 14.81
CA ARG A 72 -15.50 0.84 15.56
C ARG A 72 -15.82 2.03 14.64
N MET A 73 -14.96 2.32 13.65
CA MET A 73 -15.18 3.38 12.68
C MET A 73 -16.46 3.12 11.87
N ARG A 74 -16.64 1.89 11.35
CA ARG A 74 -17.87 1.47 10.67
C ARG A 74 -19.11 1.67 11.56
N SER A 75 -19.01 1.32 12.85
CA SER A 75 -20.13 1.42 13.79
C SER A 75 -20.36 2.84 14.35
N GLY A 76 -19.64 3.86 13.88
CA GLY A 76 -19.89 5.27 14.25
C GLY A 76 -18.83 5.93 15.13
N TYR A 77 -17.73 5.25 15.46
CA TYR A 77 -16.60 5.91 16.13
C TYR A 77 -15.99 6.99 15.22
N GLY A 78 -15.89 8.22 15.73
CA GLY A 78 -15.43 9.37 14.96
C GLY A 78 -16.47 9.94 13.99
N ARG A 79 -17.77 9.62 14.17
CA ARG A 79 -18.86 10.09 13.31
C ARG A 79 -18.81 11.58 12.99
N SER A 80 -18.60 12.45 13.99
CA SER A 80 -18.52 13.90 13.77
C SER A 80 -17.41 14.34 12.79
N ILE A 81 -16.37 13.52 12.62
CA ILE A 81 -15.25 13.78 11.71
C ILE A 81 -15.51 13.14 10.34
N PHE A 82 -16.03 11.91 10.32
CA PHE A 82 -16.13 11.10 9.10
C PHE A 82 -17.47 11.19 8.38
N GLU A 83 -18.55 11.62 9.04
CA GLU A 83 -19.87 11.75 8.42
C GLU A 83 -19.88 12.68 7.19
N PRO A 84 -19.20 13.84 7.19
CA PRO A 84 -19.08 14.69 6.01
C PRO A 84 -18.25 14.08 4.87
N LEU A 85 -17.52 12.99 5.13
CA LEU A 85 -16.65 12.31 4.16
C LEU A 85 -17.31 11.06 3.56
N LEU A 86 -18.52 10.69 4.02
CA LEU A 86 -19.26 9.57 3.45
C LEU A 86 -19.69 9.89 2.01
N PRO A 87 -19.66 8.90 1.09
CA PRO A 87 -19.19 7.53 1.29
C PRO A 87 -17.65 7.48 1.31
N LEU A 88 -17.04 6.76 2.28
CA LEU A 88 -15.58 6.63 2.38
C LEU A 88 -15.10 5.17 2.34
N ILE A 89 -13.83 4.98 2.00
CA ILE A 89 -13.13 3.69 2.10
C ILE A 89 -12.45 3.62 3.47
N ILE A 90 -12.67 2.54 4.23
CA ILE A 90 -12.01 2.29 5.53
C ILE A 90 -10.80 1.36 5.38
N GLY A 91 -10.15 0.99 6.48
CA GLY A 91 -8.91 0.22 6.50
C GLY A 91 -7.66 1.10 6.60
N ARG A 92 -6.59 0.51 7.13
CA ARG A 92 -5.31 1.21 7.37
C ARG A 92 -4.10 0.46 6.86
N ASP A 93 -4.06 -0.85 7.04
CA ASP A 93 -2.87 -1.63 6.67
C ASP A 93 -3.02 -2.20 5.27
N ILE A 94 -1.88 -2.42 4.61
CA ILE A 94 -1.79 -3.01 3.28
C ILE A 94 -0.52 -3.85 3.12
N SER A 95 -0.65 -4.93 2.38
CA SER A 95 0.41 -5.77 1.84
C SER A 95 0.20 -5.87 0.35
N GLY A 96 1.21 -5.56 -0.45
CA GLY A 96 1.01 -5.47 -1.88
C GLY A 96 2.27 -5.25 -2.68
N GLU A 97 2.08 -4.71 -3.87
CA GLU A 97 3.13 -4.43 -4.84
C GLU A 97 3.05 -2.97 -5.29
N VAL A 98 4.18 -2.29 -5.42
CA VAL A 98 4.24 -0.93 -5.96
C VAL A 98 3.79 -0.93 -7.41
N ALA A 99 2.69 -0.26 -7.71
CA ALA A 99 2.12 -0.14 -9.05
C ALA A 99 2.55 1.15 -9.76
N ALA A 100 2.76 2.24 -9.02
CA ALA A 100 3.25 3.51 -9.52
C ALA A 100 3.86 4.34 -8.39
N VAL A 101 4.71 5.31 -8.73
CA VAL A 101 5.36 6.21 -7.76
C VAL A 101 5.24 7.66 -8.21
N GLY A 102 5.14 8.57 -7.23
CA GLY A 102 5.22 10.00 -7.44
C GLY A 102 6.63 10.46 -7.81
N THR A 103 6.74 11.69 -8.31
CA THR A 103 7.98 12.24 -8.88
C THR A 103 9.13 12.45 -7.89
N SER A 104 8.86 12.39 -6.59
CA SER A 104 9.83 12.61 -5.51
C SER A 104 10.01 11.37 -4.61
N VAL A 105 9.47 10.23 -5.02
CA VAL A 105 9.78 8.93 -4.40
C VAL A 105 11.16 8.47 -4.89
N SER A 106 11.97 7.96 -3.98
CA SER A 106 13.38 7.60 -4.26
C SER A 106 13.79 6.24 -3.68
N SER A 107 13.10 5.77 -2.65
CA SER A 107 13.41 4.52 -1.95
C SER A 107 12.66 3.31 -2.51
N LEU A 108 11.60 3.55 -3.30
CA LEU A 108 10.72 2.52 -3.84
C LEU A 108 10.60 2.61 -5.35
N THR A 109 10.47 1.45 -5.99
CA THR A 109 10.33 1.29 -7.44
C THR A 109 9.18 0.34 -7.77
N VAL A 110 8.58 0.52 -8.95
CA VAL A 110 7.47 -0.32 -9.43
C VAL A 110 7.87 -1.79 -9.45
N GLY A 111 6.97 -2.66 -9.02
CA GLY A 111 7.17 -4.11 -8.91
C GLY A 111 7.69 -4.58 -7.56
N GLN A 112 8.12 -3.69 -6.68
CA GLN A 112 8.58 -4.08 -5.34
C GLN A 112 7.41 -4.47 -4.45
N GLU A 113 7.61 -5.55 -3.68
CA GLU A 113 6.66 -5.96 -2.67
C GLU A 113 6.83 -5.12 -1.39
N VAL A 114 5.73 -4.62 -0.87
CA VAL A 114 5.73 -3.68 0.26
C VAL A 114 4.66 -4.02 1.29
N PHE A 115 4.92 -3.59 2.53
CA PHE A 115 3.93 -3.47 3.59
C PHE A 115 3.84 -2.03 4.04
N GLY A 116 2.68 -1.62 4.54
CA GLY A 116 2.53 -0.30 5.13
C GLY A 116 1.23 -0.11 5.89
N ALA A 117 1.14 1.04 6.54
CA ALA A 117 -0.03 1.46 7.27
C ALA A 117 -0.27 2.95 7.06
N LEU A 118 -1.48 3.31 6.63
CA LEU A 118 -1.91 4.69 6.49
C LEU A 118 -1.87 5.43 7.83
N HIS A 119 -1.48 6.70 7.79
CA HIS A 119 -1.59 7.63 8.90
C HIS A 119 -3.03 7.65 9.44
N PRO A 120 -3.25 7.78 10.77
CA PRO A 120 -4.58 7.76 11.38
C PRO A 120 -5.59 8.72 10.73
N THR A 121 -5.12 9.86 10.25
CA THR A 121 -5.93 10.94 9.63
C THR A 121 -6.14 10.76 8.12
N ALA A 122 -5.65 9.67 7.51
CA ALA A 122 -5.88 9.39 6.10
C ALA A 122 -7.39 9.29 5.81
N VAL A 123 -7.82 10.05 4.79
CA VAL A 123 -9.22 10.15 4.39
C VAL A 123 -9.70 8.93 3.60
N ARG A 124 -8.82 8.35 2.76
CA ARG A 124 -9.12 7.19 1.93
C ARG A 124 -8.36 5.98 2.47
N GLY A 125 -9.09 4.93 2.85
CA GLY A 125 -8.53 3.70 3.42
C GLY A 125 -8.01 2.70 2.39
N THR A 126 -7.57 1.55 2.89
CA THR A 126 -6.92 0.49 2.10
C THR A 126 -7.87 -0.56 1.54
N TYR A 127 -9.18 -0.50 1.86
CA TYR A 127 -10.13 -1.50 1.39
C TYR A 127 -10.50 -1.34 -0.09
N ALA A 128 -9.52 -1.50 -0.97
CA ALA A 128 -9.60 -1.35 -2.41
C ALA A 128 -8.51 -2.17 -3.12
N ASP A 129 -8.67 -2.40 -4.42
CA ASP A 129 -7.61 -3.04 -5.23
C ASP A 129 -6.34 -2.17 -5.27
N TYR A 130 -6.48 -0.84 -5.07
CA TYR A 130 -5.36 0.11 -5.00
C TYR A 130 -5.52 1.13 -3.88
N ALA A 131 -4.44 1.34 -3.14
CA ALA A 131 -4.32 2.38 -2.12
C ALA A 131 -3.12 3.29 -2.41
N ILE A 132 -3.23 4.55 -1.99
CA ILE A 132 -2.15 5.53 -2.09
C ILE A 132 -1.61 5.75 -0.68
N LEU A 133 -0.31 5.54 -0.52
CA LEU A 133 0.40 5.76 0.73
C LEU A 133 1.56 6.72 0.45
N SER A 134 1.95 7.50 1.46
CA SER A 134 3.21 8.22 1.37
C SER A 134 4.38 7.23 1.43
N GLU A 135 5.48 7.55 0.77
CA GLU A 135 6.70 6.73 0.78
C GLU A 135 7.15 6.33 2.19
N ASP A 136 7.01 7.21 3.19
CA ASP A 136 7.37 6.97 4.59
C ASP A 136 6.39 6.06 5.35
N GLU A 137 5.23 5.75 4.77
CA GLU A 137 4.26 4.80 5.32
C GLU A 137 4.52 3.37 4.86
N LEU A 138 5.52 3.16 3.99
CA LEU A 138 5.83 1.89 3.35
C LEU A 138 7.21 1.36 3.75
N THR A 139 7.33 0.04 3.72
CA THR A 139 8.59 -0.68 3.84
C THR A 139 8.64 -1.82 2.85
N LEU A 140 9.86 -2.22 2.45
CA LEU A 140 10.05 -3.41 1.63
C LEU A 140 9.68 -4.66 2.42
N LYS A 141 8.95 -5.55 1.76
CA LYS A 141 8.66 -6.87 2.28
C LYS A 141 9.92 -7.76 2.19
N PRO A 142 10.37 -8.38 3.30
CA PRO A 142 11.45 -9.34 3.24
C PRO A 142 11.05 -10.56 2.40
N PRO A 143 11.95 -11.14 1.58
CA PRO A 143 11.67 -12.32 0.76
C PRO A 143 11.22 -13.55 1.56
N SER A 144 11.55 -13.61 2.85
CA SER A 144 11.23 -14.71 3.77
C SER A 144 9.78 -14.71 4.27
N VAL A 145 9.01 -13.64 4.01
CA VAL A 145 7.63 -13.51 4.47
C VAL A 145 6.68 -13.77 3.30
N THR A 146 5.73 -14.69 3.42
CA THR A 146 4.68 -14.92 2.40
C THR A 146 3.56 -13.86 2.52
N GLN A 147 2.87 -13.52 1.43
CA GLN A 147 1.81 -12.48 1.44
C GLN A 147 0.58 -12.87 2.26
N VAL A 148 0.31 -14.17 2.32
CA VAL A 148 -0.93 -14.76 2.83
C VAL A 148 -0.59 -15.48 4.14
N VAL A 149 -1.25 -15.05 5.21
CA VAL A 149 -1.12 -15.58 6.59
C VAL A 149 0.28 -15.44 7.18
N SER A 150 0.75 -14.21 7.34
CA SER A 150 1.41 -13.91 8.61
C SER A 150 0.31 -13.55 9.58
N LYS A 151 0.10 -14.37 10.60
CA LYS A 151 -0.57 -13.94 11.81
C LYS A 151 0.30 -12.81 12.35
N ILE A 152 -0.06 -11.58 12.04
CA ILE A 152 0.56 -10.41 12.62
C ILE A 152 0.06 -10.32 14.07
N GLY A 153 0.46 -11.27 14.91
CA GLY A 153 -0.19 -11.52 16.19
C GLY A 153 0.10 -12.89 16.79
N SER A 154 1.38 -13.21 17.03
CA SER A 154 1.80 -13.98 18.20
C SER A 154 3.32 -13.86 18.33
N ASP A 155 3.75 -12.92 19.17
CA ASP A 155 4.97 -12.77 19.99
C ASP A 155 6.34 -13.40 19.63
N HIS A 156 6.48 -14.23 18.59
CA HIS A 156 7.73 -14.94 18.27
C HIS A 156 8.21 -14.79 16.82
N LEU A 157 7.35 -14.40 15.86
CA LEU A 157 7.77 -14.04 14.50
C LEU A 157 8.14 -12.56 14.35
N TYR A 158 7.80 -11.74 15.35
CA TYR A 158 8.01 -10.29 15.34
C TYR A 158 9.43 -9.87 15.70
N SER A 159 10.10 -10.58 16.62
CA SER A 159 11.50 -10.27 16.97
C SER A 159 12.44 -10.59 15.81
N ALA A 160 12.25 -11.73 15.14
CA ALA A 160 13.13 -12.18 14.06
C ALA A 160 13.09 -11.29 12.79
N THR A 161 12.02 -10.51 12.58
CA THR A 161 11.90 -9.61 11.41
C THR A 161 12.41 -8.18 11.71
N LEU A 162 12.53 -7.82 12.99
CA LEU A 162 12.92 -6.47 13.43
C LEU A 162 14.38 -6.34 13.86
N ASP A 163 15.12 -7.45 13.91
CA ASP A 163 16.57 -7.46 14.04
C ASP A 163 17.22 -6.96 12.73
N GLY A 164 17.00 -5.69 12.36
CA GLY A 164 17.72 -5.02 11.27
C GLY A 164 16.98 -3.98 10.43
N PHE A 165 15.66 -3.79 10.58
CA PHE A 165 14.89 -2.88 9.71
C PHE A 165 14.18 -1.76 10.48
N HIS A 166 14.50 -0.51 10.15
CA HIS A 166 13.86 0.70 10.68
C HIS A 166 12.48 0.92 10.05
N LEU A 167 11.45 0.29 10.62
CA LEU A 167 10.09 0.79 10.46
C LEU A 167 9.90 2.06 11.30
N PRO A 168 9.22 3.10 10.80
CA PRO A 168 8.78 4.21 11.64
C PRO A 168 7.98 3.68 12.84
N LEU A 169 8.22 4.22 14.05
CA LEU A 169 7.56 3.76 15.27
C LEU A 169 6.02 3.70 15.18
N PHE A 170 5.42 4.55 14.34
CA PHE A 170 3.97 4.57 14.14
C PHE A 170 3.46 3.31 13.41
N CYS A 171 4.19 2.80 12.41
CA CYS A 171 3.86 1.55 11.73
C CYS A 171 3.99 0.37 12.70
N LEU A 172 5.10 0.32 13.47
CA LEU A 172 5.38 -0.76 14.42
C LEU A 172 4.30 -0.93 15.49
N ASN A 173 3.75 0.16 16.02
CA ASN A 173 2.75 0.08 17.08
C ASN A 173 1.34 -0.27 16.58
N ARG A 174 1.07 -0.16 15.28
CA ARG A 174 -0.26 -0.40 14.70
C ARG A 174 -0.42 -1.81 14.14
N ILE A 175 0.62 -2.30 13.49
CA ILE A 175 0.64 -3.66 12.93
C ILE A 175 0.46 -4.69 14.08
N LYS A 176 0.89 -4.38 15.32
CA LYS A 176 0.67 -5.18 16.55
C LYS A 176 -0.79 -5.48 16.92
N THR A 177 -1.77 -4.77 16.34
CA THR A 177 -3.20 -4.92 16.66
C THR A 177 -3.99 -5.72 15.62
N CYS A 178 -3.29 -6.24 14.60
CA CYS A 178 -3.88 -7.01 13.52
C CYS A 178 -4.50 -8.33 14.02
N LEU A 179 -5.79 -8.52 13.73
CA LEU A 179 -6.48 -9.78 13.99
C LEU A 179 -6.33 -10.75 12.81
N TRP A 180 -6.39 -10.27 11.56
CA TRP A 180 -6.34 -11.09 10.34
C TRP A 180 -5.85 -10.30 9.12
N LEU A 181 -5.02 -10.91 8.25
CA LEU A 181 -4.78 -10.44 6.87
C LEU A 181 -5.73 -11.20 5.93
N VAL A 182 -6.47 -10.47 5.09
CA VAL A 182 -7.46 -11.03 4.17
C VAL A 182 -7.29 -10.46 2.77
N ASN A 183 -7.61 -11.25 1.75
CA ASN A 183 -7.94 -10.73 0.44
C ASN A 183 -9.37 -10.21 0.52
N ILE A 184 -9.60 -8.92 0.29
CA ILE A 184 -10.94 -8.33 0.53
C ILE A 184 -11.97 -8.78 -0.51
N PHE A 185 -11.50 -9.36 -1.62
CA PHE A 185 -12.36 -9.73 -2.75
C PHE A 185 -12.36 -11.24 -3.03
N HIS A 186 -11.71 -12.07 -2.21
CA HIS A 186 -11.70 -13.55 -2.32
C HIS A 186 -11.83 -14.16 -0.92
#